data_AF-A0A2E3W201-F1
#
_entry.id   AF-A0A2E3W201-F1
#
_cell.length_a   1.000
_cell.length_b   1.000
_cell.length_c   1.000
_cell.angle_alpha   90.00
_cell.angle_beta   90.00
_cell.angle_gamma   90.00
#
_symmetry.space_group_name_H-M   'P 1'
#
loop_
_entity.id
_entity.type
_entity.pdbx_description
1 polymer ?
#
loop_
_entity_poly.entity_id
_entity_poly.type
_entity_poly.pdbx_seq_one_letter_code
_entity_poly.pdbx_strand_id
1 'polypeptide(L)'
;MKIILLATALASTYSLAGSVTSKLIKSESFKPTESEKLKEFKIKVSDYRVNLSDGKFNLGTKMHAIYETTSPEYLRDFVIVQYIKGCRFQYIEKHGQGLIAEGIVREFFDEIVPFKHTEWVIDSVDADPVYNSHEQDRHGLYRWNTVKDSTHHSTENYFYEETPPHNQLYIRDMPSTAFYEHYPELNGFYSSNTSLKNLRHVF
;
A
#
# COMPACT_ATOMS: atom_id res chain seq x y z
N MET A 1 52.90 -10.88 36.47
CA MET A 1 52.36 -9.83 35.57
C MET A 1 51.54 -10.53 34.49
N LYS A 2 50.20 -10.50 34.57
CA LYS A 2 49.31 -11.16 33.61
C LYS A 2 48.92 -10.14 32.53
N ILE A 3 49.33 -10.37 31.30
CA ILE A 3 48.94 -9.57 30.14
C ILE A 3 47.57 -10.09 29.71
N ILE A 4 46.55 -9.23 29.79
CA ILE A 4 45.22 -9.50 29.24
C ILE A 4 45.24 -8.99 27.80
N LEU A 5 45.25 -9.90 26.82
CA LEU A 5 45.01 -9.56 25.43
C LEU A 5 43.50 -9.32 25.26
N LEU A 6 43.12 -8.07 25.00
CA LEU A 6 41.76 -7.74 24.57
C LEU A 6 41.68 -8.03 23.07
N ALA A 7 41.12 -9.18 22.70
CA ALA A 7 40.74 -9.45 21.32
C ALA A 7 39.48 -8.65 21.01
N THR A 8 39.62 -7.53 20.31
CA THR A 8 38.48 -6.82 19.71
C THR A 8 37.97 -7.64 18.54
N ALA A 9 36.91 -8.42 18.78
CA ALA A 9 36.12 -9.00 17.71
C ALA A 9 35.45 -7.85 16.92
N LEU A 10 35.94 -7.59 15.71
CA LEU A 10 35.21 -6.82 14.72
C LEU A 10 33.97 -7.64 14.35
N ALA A 11 32.87 -7.41 15.07
CA ALA A 11 31.55 -7.84 14.62
C ALA A 11 31.24 -7.03 13.35
N SER A 12 31.51 -7.62 12.18
CA SER A 12 30.90 -7.16 10.95
C SER A 12 29.41 -7.42 11.09
N THR A 13 28.66 -6.38 11.41
CA THR A 13 27.23 -6.37 11.20
C THR A 13 27.02 -6.47 9.70
N TYR A 14 26.83 -7.69 9.20
CA TYR A 14 26.25 -7.88 7.87
C TYR A 14 24.86 -7.25 7.94
N SER A 15 24.73 -6.01 7.46
CA SER A 15 23.42 -5.48 7.19
C SER A 15 22.87 -6.30 6.03
N LEU A 16 21.86 -7.12 6.33
CA LEU A 16 20.95 -7.75 5.37
C LEU A 16 20.08 -6.67 4.69
N ALA A 17 20.67 -5.54 4.29
CA ALA A 17 19.93 -4.44 3.70
C ALA A 17 19.73 -4.74 2.21
N GLY A 18 18.62 -5.41 1.91
CA GLY A 18 18.09 -5.44 0.55
C GLY A 18 17.88 -4.02 0.01
N SER A 19 17.91 -3.84 -1.32
CA SER A 19 17.67 -2.54 -1.95
C SER A 19 16.26 -2.47 -2.52
N VAL A 20 15.63 -1.30 -2.44
CA VAL A 20 14.33 -1.05 -3.08
C VAL A 20 14.52 -0.09 -4.23
N THR A 21 14.15 -0.51 -5.44
CA THR A 21 13.99 0.40 -6.59
C THR A 21 12.51 0.62 -6.85
N SER A 22 12.13 1.83 -7.24
CA SER A 22 10.73 2.14 -7.56
C SER A 22 10.62 2.95 -8.85
N LYS A 23 9.59 2.68 -9.64
CA LYS A 23 9.27 3.38 -10.88
C LYS A 23 7.81 3.84 -10.83
N LEU A 24 7.58 5.13 -11.01
CA LEU A 24 6.24 5.68 -11.20
C LEU A 24 5.64 5.12 -12.50
N ILE A 25 4.48 4.50 -12.42
CA ILE A 25 3.77 3.92 -13.57
C ILE A 25 2.51 4.71 -13.94
N LYS A 26 1.89 5.38 -12.98
CA LYS A 26 0.66 6.15 -13.18
C LYS A 26 0.65 7.36 -12.26
N SER A 27 0.25 8.50 -12.81
CA SER A 27 -0.04 9.71 -12.04
C SER A 27 -1.28 10.38 -12.62
N GLU A 28 -2.33 10.50 -11.80
CA GLU A 28 -3.57 11.19 -12.16
C GLU A 28 -3.84 12.30 -11.16
N SER A 29 -4.47 13.37 -11.63
CA SER A 29 -4.90 14.48 -10.78
C SER A 29 -6.30 14.90 -11.17
N PHE A 30 -7.09 15.24 -10.15
CA PHE A 30 -8.49 15.62 -10.24
C PHE A 30 -8.70 16.89 -9.43
N LYS A 31 -9.33 17.89 -10.05
CA LYS A 31 -9.75 19.10 -9.36
C LYS A 31 -11.27 19.07 -9.26
N PRO A 32 -11.85 19.14 -8.05
CA PRO A 32 -13.30 19.15 -7.91
C PRO A 32 -13.86 20.42 -8.54
N THR A 33 -15.00 20.31 -9.21
CA THR A 33 -15.71 21.46 -9.81
C THR A 33 -16.66 22.12 -8.82
N GLU A 34 -17.05 21.42 -7.76
CA GLU A 34 -18.12 21.83 -6.84
C GLU A 34 -17.64 22.09 -5.41
N SER A 35 -16.32 22.02 -5.16
CA SER A 35 -15.75 22.24 -3.83
C SER A 35 -14.88 23.51 -3.81
N GLU A 36 -15.18 24.42 -2.91
CA GLU A 36 -14.35 25.60 -2.61
C GLU A 36 -13.22 25.27 -1.61
N LYS A 37 -13.28 24.10 -0.97
CA LYS A 37 -12.34 23.69 0.09
C LYS A 37 -11.34 22.64 -0.37
N LEU A 38 -11.71 21.73 -1.27
CA LEU A 38 -10.80 20.76 -1.87
C LEU A 38 -10.19 21.37 -3.13
N LYS A 39 -8.87 21.44 -3.18
CA LYS A 39 -8.13 22.01 -4.32
C LYS A 39 -7.80 20.94 -5.35
N GLU A 40 -7.36 19.77 -4.89
CA GLU A 40 -6.86 18.72 -5.78
C GLU A 40 -6.84 17.36 -5.08
N PHE A 41 -7.13 16.30 -5.83
CA PHE A 41 -6.90 14.92 -5.45
C PHE A 41 -5.96 14.27 -6.47
N LYS A 42 -4.88 13.64 -6.02
CA LYS A 42 -3.87 12.99 -6.86
C LYS A 42 -3.73 11.53 -6.49
N ILE A 43 -3.44 10.73 -7.49
CA ILE A 43 -3.04 9.33 -7.30
C ILE A 43 -1.71 9.11 -7.99
N LYS A 44 -0.77 8.54 -7.25
CA LYS A 44 0.52 8.11 -7.78
C LYS A 44 0.66 6.61 -7.54
N VAL A 45 0.70 5.83 -8.62
CA VAL A 45 0.97 4.39 -8.57
C VAL A 45 2.39 4.14 -9.04
N SER A 46 3.16 3.39 -8.26
CA SER A 46 4.53 3.02 -8.59
C SER A 46 4.72 1.52 -8.41
N ASP A 47 5.41 0.89 -9.35
CA ASP A 47 5.94 -0.44 -9.12
C ASP A 47 7.27 -0.34 -8.38
N TYR A 48 7.53 -1.28 -7.49
CA TYR A 48 8.80 -1.38 -6.77
C TYR A 48 9.34 -2.79 -6.79
N ARG A 49 10.67 -2.90 -6.76
CA ARG A 49 11.41 -4.15 -6.67
C ARG A 49 12.24 -4.13 -5.40
N VAL A 50 12.00 -5.11 -4.54
CA VAL A 50 12.83 -5.37 -3.36
C VAL A 50 13.85 -6.43 -3.74
N ASN A 51 15.13 -6.08 -3.77
CA ASN A 51 16.23 -7.01 -3.99
C ASN A 51 16.67 -7.57 -2.65
N LEU A 52 16.62 -8.90 -2.49
CA LEU A 52 17.08 -9.60 -1.31
C LEU A 52 18.57 -9.96 -1.45
N SER A 53 19.25 -10.19 -0.34
CA SER A 53 20.70 -10.44 -0.29
C SER A 53 21.11 -11.75 -0.97
N ASP A 54 20.19 -12.71 -1.13
CA ASP A 54 20.41 -14.01 -1.78
C ASP A 54 20.18 -13.98 -3.30
N GLY A 55 20.05 -12.78 -3.89
CA GLY A 55 19.79 -12.59 -5.32
C GLY A 55 18.32 -12.75 -5.72
N LYS A 56 17.44 -13.12 -4.78
CA LYS A 56 16.00 -13.12 -5.02
C LYS A 56 15.44 -11.71 -5.03
N PHE A 57 14.24 -11.56 -5.56
CA PHE A 57 13.54 -10.28 -5.54
C PHE A 57 12.03 -10.46 -5.42
N ASN A 58 11.40 -9.45 -4.83
CA ASN A 58 9.94 -9.32 -4.78
C ASN A 58 9.53 -8.12 -5.62
N LEU A 59 8.43 -8.25 -6.35
CA LEU A 59 7.81 -7.15 -7.08
C LEU A 59 6.57 -6.70 -6.31
N GLY A 60 6.40 -5.40 -6.11
CA GLY A 60 5.20 -4.86 -5.52
C GLY A 60 4.70 -3.66 -6.27
N THR A 61 3.46 -3.28 -5.99
CA THR A 61 2.88 -2.03 -6.45
C THR A 61 2.51 -1.24 -5.20
N LYS A 62 2.81 0.05 -5.20
CA LYS A 62 2.40 0.99 -4.16
C LYS A 62 1.57 2.11 -4.76
N MET A 63 0.60 2.59 -3.99
CA MET A 63 -0.26 3.71 -4.35
C MET A 63 -0.18 4.78 -3.27
N HIS A 64 -0.11 6.03 -3.70
CA HIS A 64 -0.35 7.18 -2.84
C HIS A 64 -1.59 7.89 -3.35
N ALA A 65 -2.60 8.02 -2.50
CA ALA A 65 -3.75 8.89 -2.74
C ALA A 65 -3.57 10.11 -1.85
N ILE A 66 -3.52 11.27 -2.49
CA ILE A 66 -3.10 12.54 -1.90
C ILE A 66 -4.24 13.52 -2.14
N TYR A 67 -4.68 14.25 -1.13
CA TYR A 67 -5.55 15.40 -1.33
C TYR A 67 -4.91 16.66 -0.77
N GLU A 68 -5.17 17.76 -1.46
CA GLU A 68 -4.79 19.10 -1.05
C GLU A 68 -6.06 19.94 -0.91
N THR A 69 -6.22 20.60 0.23
CA THR A 69 -7.32 21.54 0.50
C THR A 69 -6.89 22.97 0.18
N THR A 70 -7.77 23.96 0.31
CA THR A 70 -7.40 25.37 0.18
C THR A 70 -6.67 25.91 1.41
N SER A 71 -6.84 25.25 2.57
CA SER A 71 -6.20 25.60 3.84
C SER A 71 -6.11 24.40 4.80
N PRO A 72 -5.13 24.33 5.72
CA PRO A 72 -4.94 23.19 6.62
C PRO A 72 -6.15 22.86 7.51
N GLU A 73 -6.96 23.84 7.90
CA GLU A 73 -8.17 23.61 8.71
C GLU A 73 -9.23 22.75 8.01
N TYR A 74 -9.24 22.74 6.67
CA TYR A 74 -10.18 21.93 5.89
C TYR A 74 -9.72 20.48 5.70
N LEU A 75 -8.54 20.10 6.19
CA LEU A 75 -8.02 18.74 6.01
C LEU A 75 -8.96 17.66 6.56
N ARG A 76 -9.69 17.96 7.65
CA ARG A 76 -10.65 17.04 8.25
C ARG A 76 -12.00 16.99 7.54
N ASP A 77 -12.27 17.90 6.61
CA ASP A 77 -13.53 17.95 5.86
C ASP A 77 -13.60 16.90 4.74
N PHE A 78 -12.46 16.30 4.38
CA PHE A 78 -12.34 15.34 3.28
C PHE A 78 -11.73 14.03 3.76
N VAL A 79 -12.21 12.92 3.20
CA VAL A 79 -11.71 11.58 3.48
C VAL A 79 -11.54 10.79 2.18
N ILE A 80 -10.75 9.73 2.24
CA ILE A 80 -10.54 8.81 1.14
C ILE A 80 -11.30 7.52 1.44
N VAL A 81 -12.18 7.13 0.53
CA VAL A 81 -12.92 5.86 0.56
C VAL A 81 -12.45 4.98 -0.59
N GLN A 82 -12.20 3.70 -0.30
CA GLN A 82 -11.83 2.72 -1.31
C GLN A 82 -13.07 2.06 -1.90
N TYR A 83 -13.09 1.90 -3.23
CA TYR A 83 -14.09 1.13 -3.94
C TYR A 83 -13.43 0.01 -4.74
N ILE A 84 -14.08 -1.14 -4.81
CA ILE A 84 -13.62 -2.32 -5.55
C ILE A 84 -14.71 -2.86 -6.49
N LYS A 85 -14.27 -3.30 -7.67
CA LYS A 85 -15.04 -4.07 -8.66
C LYS A 85 -14.09 -5.08 -9.29
N GLY A 86 -14.50 -6.33 -9.42
CA GLY A 86 -13.69 -7.43 -9.95
C GLY A 86 -13.69 -8.65 -9.05
N CYS A 87 -12.79 -9.59 -9.32
CA CYS A 87 -12.65 -10.82 -8.53
C CYS A 87 -11.19 -11.13 -8.23
N ARG A 88 -10.96 -11.92 -7.18
CA ARG A 88 -9.66 -12.51 -6.87
C ARG A 88 -9.68 -13.98 -7.26
N PHE A 89 -8.71 -14.40 -8.06
CA PHE A 89 -8.53 -15.79 -8.48
C PHE A 89 -7.08 -16.23 -8.22
N GLN A 90 -6.87 -17.53 -8.06
CA GLN A 90 -5.56 -18.16 -8.02
C GLN A 90 -5.33 -18.94 -9.31
N TYR A 91 -4.12 -18.89 -9.86
CA TYR A 91 -3.70 -19.77 -10.95
C TYR A 91 -2.69 -20.78 -10.40
N ILE A 92 -2.96 -22.06 -10.58
CA ILE A 92 -2.11 -23.16 -10.15
C ILE A 92 -1.70 -23.94 -11.39
N GLU A 93 -0.40 -24.03 -11.65
CA GLU A 93 0.11 -24.86 -12.74
C GLU A 93 0.64 -26.19 -12.20
N LYS A 94 0.15 -27.30 -12.75
CA LYS A 94 0.62 -28.66 -12.42
C LYS A 94 0.81 -29.45 -13.70
N HIS A 95 2.03 -29.99 -13.90
CA HIS A 95 2.39 -30.78 -15.09
C HIS A 95 2.10 -30.06 -16.44
N GLY A 96 2.31 -28.74 -16.50
CA GLY A 96 2.05 -27.94 -17.70
C GLY A 96 0.58 -27.66 -17.99
N GLN A 97 -0.33 -28.01 -17.08
CA GLN A 97 -1.75 -27.63 -17.14
C GLN A 97 -2.07 -26.61 -16.05
N GLY A 98 -2.68 -25.51 -16.47
CA GLY A 98 -3.13 -24.45 -15.60
C GLY A 98 -4.54 -24.67 -15.08
N LEU A 99 -4.76 -24.39 -13.80
CA LEU A 99 -6.08 -24.37 -13.15
C LEU A 99 -6.32 -23.00 -12.54
N ILE A 100 -7.48 -22.40 -12.83
CA ILE A 100 -7.97 -21.21 -12.11
C ILE A 100 -8.83 -21.69 -10.94
N ALA A 101 -8.46 -21.33 -9.73
CA ALA A 101 -9.24 -21.56 -8.52
C ALA A 101 -9.94 -20.25 -8.09
N GLU A 102 -11.28 -20.29 -8.05
CA GLU A 102 -12.15 -19.16 -7.66
C GLU A 102 -12.66 -19.28 -6.20
N GLY A 103 -11.92 -19.96 -5.32
CA GLY A 103 -12.35 -20.27 -3.94
C GLY A 103 -12.05 -19.20 -2.89
N ILE A 104 -11.71 -17.98 -3.30
CA ILE A 104 -11.32 -16.94 -2.34
C ILE A 104 -12.57 -16.23 -1.83
N VAL A 105 -12.78 -16.29 -0.53
CA VAL A 105 -13.80 -15.53 0.19
C VAL A 105 -13.18 -14.37 0.94
N ARG A 106 -14.00 -13.39 1.29
CA ARG A 106 -13.65 -12.29 2.18
C ARG A 106 -14.78 -12.04 3.17
N GLU A 107 -14.42 -11.44 4.28
CA GLU A 107 -15.39 -10.74 5.11
C GLU A 107 -15.86 -9.47 4.37
N PHE A 108 -17.16 -9.18 4.49
CA PHE A 108 -17.82 -8.06 3.86
C PHE A 108 -19.10 -7.72 4.65
N PHE A 109 -19.01 -6.72 5.54
CA PHE A 109 -20.11 -6.25 6.38
C PHE A 109 -20.88 -7.38 7.10
N ASP A 110 -20.23 -8.01 8.09
CA ASP A 110 -20.75 -9.14 8.88
C ASP A 110 -21.06 -10.43 8.10
N GLU A 111 -20.79 -10.47 6.78
CA GLU A 111 -20.96 -11.65 5.94
C GLU A 111 -19.64 -12.19 5.38
N ILE A 112 -19.59 -13.49 5.08
CA ILE A 112 -18.52 -14.11 4.32
C ILE A 112 -19.00 -14.31 2.89
N VAL A 113 -18.44 -13.56 1.94
CA VAL A 113 -18.84 -13.58 0.52
C VAL A 113 -17.69 -14.01 -0.37
N PRO A 114 -17.94 -14.59 -1.56
CA PRO A 114 -16.92 -14.75 -2.57
C PRO A 114 -16.27 -13.40 -2.90
N PHE A 115 -14.95 -13.36 -3.06
CA PHE A 115 -14.23 -12.17 -3.47
C PHE A 115 -14.46 -11.92 -4.97
N LYS A 116 -15.71 -11.55 -5.30
CA LYS A 116 -16.23 -11.33 -6.65
C LYS A 116 -17.33 -10.26 -6.58
N HIS A 117 -16.97 -9.04 -6.96
CA HIS A 117 -17.84 -7.87 -6.98
C HIS A 117 -18.08 -7.46 -8.43
N THR A 118 -19.26 -7.78 -8.97
CA THR A 118 -19.62 -7.38 -10.35
C THR A 118 -19.90 -5.90 -10.48
N GLU A 119 -20.26 -5.23 -9.38
CA GLU A 119 -20.43 -3.79 -9.28
C GLU A 119 -19.40 -3.14 -8.36
N TRP A 120 -19.31 -1.81 -8.44
CA TRP A 120 -18.49 -1.04 -7.52
C TRP A 120 -19.12 -1.09 -6.13
N VAL A 121 -18.36 -1.59 -5.17
CA VAL A 121 -18.74 -1.61 -3.75
C VAL A 121 -17.65 -0.95 -2.91
N ILE A 122 -18.01 -0.47 -1.73
CA ILE A 122 -17.03 0.03 -0.75
C ILE A 122 -16.13 -1.14 -0.35
N ASP A 123 -14.82 -0.95 -0.44
CA ASP A 123 -13.84 -1.94 -0.04
C ASP A 123 -13.46 -1.76 1.43
N SER A 124 -14.41 -2.03 2.32
CA SER A 124 -14.21 -1.98 3.76
C SER A 124 -15.06 -3.05 4.45
N VAL A 125 -14.60 -3.51 5.61
CA VAL A 125 -15.42 -4.28 6.56
C VAL A 125 -15.83 -3.42 7.76
N ASP A 126 -15.23 -2.24 7.89
CA ASP A 126 -15.43 -1.33 9.01
C ASP A 126 -16.71 -0.51 8.83
N ALA A 127 -17.31 -0.11 9.96
CA ALA A 127 -18.48 0.78 9.97
C ALA A 127 -18.17 2.18 9.42
N ASP A 128 -16.94 2.68 9.63
CA ASP A 128 -16.45 3.89 8.94
C ASP A 128 -15.71 3.46 7.67
N PRO A 129 -16.23 3.79 6.46
CA PRO A 129 -15.62 3.36 5.20
C PRO A 129 -14.33 4.13 4.85
N VAL A 130 -13.86 4.98 5.76
CA VAL A 130 -12.61 5.72 5.60
C VAL A 130 -11.43 4.76 5.56
N TYR A 131 -10.71 4.83 4.46
CA TYR A 131 -9.53 4.01 4.26
C TYR A 131 -8.47 4.35 5.32
N ASN A 132 -7.97 3.36 6.04
CA ASN A 132 -7.08 3.52 7.20
C ASN A 132 -7.68 4.42 8.30
N SER A 133 -8.97 4.28 8.59
CA SER A 133 -9.56 4.92 9.78
C SER A 133 -8.85 4.46 11.08
N HIS A 134 -8.91 5.28 12.12
CA HIS A 134 -8.38 4.97 13.45
C HIS A 134 -9.42 5.32 14.51
N GLU A 135 -9.51 4.51 15.58
CA GLU A 135 -10.57 4.61 16.59
C GLU A 135 -10.69 6.00 17.23
N GLN A 136 -9.57 6.70 17.39
CA GLN A 136 -9.50 8.01 18.06
C GLN A 136 -9.68 9.20 17.11
N ASP A 137 -9.34 9.03 15.83
CA ASP A 137 -9.41 10.06 14.80
C ASP A 137 -9.50 9.35 13.45
N ARG A 138 -10.59 9.53 12.71
CA ARG A 138 -10.80 8.87 11.42
C ARG A 138 -9.73 9.23 10.38
N HIS A 139 -9.04 10.35 10.55
CA HIS A 139 -7.92 10.75 9.70
C HIS A 139 -6.55 10.39 10.29
N GLY A 140 -6.50 9.77 11.47
CA GLY A 140 -5.29 9.66 12.27
C GLY A 140 -4.12 9.05 11.50
N LEU A 141 -4.35 7.95 10.77
CA LEU A 141 -3.31 7.26 10.00
C LEU A 141 -2.99 7.90 8.64
N TYR A 142 -3.58 9.06 8.35
CA TYR A 142 -3.18 9.85 7.20
C TYR A 142 -1.81 10.45 7.49
N ARG A 143 -1.06 10.68 6.42
CA ARG A 143 0.34 11.06 6.49
C ARG A 143 0.57 12.41 5.85
N TRP A 144 1.61 13.07 6.32
CA TRP A 144 2.16 14.27 5.70
C TRP A 144 3.68 14.25 5.81
N ASN A 145 4.35 15.01 4.94
CA ASN A 145 5.80 15.15 4.97
C ASN A 145 6.22 16.57 5.32
N THR A 146 7.38 16.75 5.96
CA THR A 146 7.95 18.08 6.23
C THR A 146 8.07 18.94 4.96
N VAL A 147 8.41 18.30 3.83
CA VAL A 147 8.42 18.93 2.51
C VAL A 147 7.10 18.60 1.81
N LYS A 148 6.35 19.65 1.43
CA LYS A 148 5.10 19.50 0.67
C LYS A 148 5.33 18.69 -0.62
N ASP A 149 4.34 17.88 -1.02
CA ASP A 149 4.34 16.99 -2.20
C ASP A 149 5.34 15.81 -2.15
N SER A 150 6.18 15.74 -1.10
CA SER A 150 7.00 14.57 -0.80
C SER A 150 6.14 13.42 -0.26
N THR A 151 6.59 12.19 -0.54
CA THR A 151 6.08 10.95 0.05
C THR A 151 7.23 10.07 0.56
N HIS A 152 8.36 10.71 0.88
CA HIS A 152 9.56 10.02 1.37
C HIS A 152 9.36 9.56 2.81
N HIS A 153 9.58 8.27 3.05
CA HIS A 153 9.36 7.67 4.36
C HIS A 153 10.17 8.32 5.50
N SER A 154 11.37 8.86 5.22
CA SER A 154 12.23 9.46 6.25
C SER A 154 11.73 10.79 6.81
N THR A 155 10.74 11.42 6.17
CA THR A 155 10.17 12.70 6.62
C THR A 155 8.65 12.62 6.80
N GLU A 156 8.11 11.40 6.85
CA GLU A 156 6.69 11.09 7.03
C GLU A 156 6.30 11.23 8.51
N ASN A 157 5.17 11.88 8.76
CA ASN A 157 4.54 12.00 10.07
C ASN A 157 3.08 11.57 9.97
N TYR A 158 2.51 11.07 11.07
CA TYR A 158 1.07 10.78 11.14
C TYR A 158 0.27 12.01 11.55
N PHE A 159 -0.95 12.10 11.05
CA PHE A 159 -1.83 13.24 11.31
C PHE A 159 -2.39 13.25 12.74
N TYR A 160 -2.46 12.09 13.41
CA TYR A 160 -2.81 12.03 14.83
C TYR A 160 -1.69 12.58 15.75
N GLU A 161 -0.44 12.63 15.26
CA GLU A 161 0.72 13.06 16.06
C GLU A 161 0.86 14.58 16.05
N GLU A 162 0.67 15.19 14.88
CA GLU A 162 0.85 16.63 14.69
C GLU A 162 0.05 17.14 13.49
N THR A 163 -0.42 18.40 13.58
CA THR A 163 -1.06 19.09 12.47
C THR A 163 -0.01 19.55 11.46
N PRO A 164 -0.14 19.21 10.16
CA PRO A 164 0.83 19.59 9.15
C PRO A 164 0.89 21.11 8.99
N PRO A 165 2.07 21.67 8.69
CA PRO A 165 2.23 23.09 8.36
C PRO A 165 1.67 23.43 6.96
N HIS A 166 1.16 22.45 6.23
CA HIS A 166 0.62 22.60 4.89
C HIS A 166 -0.72 21.86 4.74
N ASN A 167 -1.42 22.20 3.68
CA ASN A 167 -2.79 21.84 3.36
C ASN A 167 -2.91 20.48 2.64
N GLN A 168 -2.02 19.52 2.90
CA GLN A 168 -1.98 18.26 2.17
C GLN A 168 -1.84 17.05 3.09
N LEU A 169 -2.64 16.02 2.81
CA LEU A 169 -2.55 14.70 3.44
C LEU A 169 -2.51 13.61 2.36
N TYR A 170 -1.97 12.46 2.73
CA TYR A 170 -1.99 11.28 1.88
C TYR A 170 -2.14 9.99 2.65
N ILE A 171 -2.64 8.97 1.96
CA ILE A 171 -2.52 7.56 2.36
C ILE A 171 -1.50 6.87 1.48
N ARG A 172 -0.86 5.84 2.03
CA ARG A 172 -0.03 4.90 1.28
C ARG A 172 -0.66 3.52 1.38
N ASP A 173 -0.95 2.93 0.22
CA ASP A 173 -1.36 1.54 0.08
C ASP A 173 -0.24 0.75 -0.59
N MET A 174 0.06 -0.42 -0.05
CA MET A 174 1.09 -1.34 -0.51
C MET A 174 0.54 -2.75 -0.37
N PRO A 175 -0.33 -3.21 -1.28
CA PRO A 175 -0.78 -4.59 -1.24
C PRO A 175 0.40 -5.54 -1.37
N SER A 176 0.19 -6.77 -0.91
CA SER A 176 1.22 -7.80 -0.87
C SER A 176 2.00 -7.91 -2.18
N THR A 177 3.32 -8.05 -2.06
CA THR A 177 4.22 -8.22 -3.20
C THR A 177 3.91 -9.52 -3.94
N ALA A 178 4.04 -9.48 -5.27
CA ALA A 178 4.11 -10.67 -6.10
C ALA A 178 5.47 -11.35 -6.00
N PHE A 179 5.46 -12.67 -5.89
CA PHE A 179 6.63 -13.52 -5.93
C PHE A 179 6.38 -14.72 -6.85
N TYR A 180 7.47 -15.25 -7.40
CA TYR A 180 7.49 -16.46 -8.21
C TYR A 180 8.53 -17.39 -7.62
N GLU A 181 8.08 -18.52 -7.10
CA GLU A 181 8.93 -19.49 -6.41
C GLU A 181 8.70 -20.89 -6.99
N HIS A 182 9.80 -21.62 -7.17
CA HIS A 182 9.75 -23.04 -7.50
C HIS A 182 9.71 -23.84 -6.20
N TYR A 183 8.75 -24.77 -6.09
CA TYR A 183 8.59 -25.67 -4.96
C TYR A 183 8.93 -27.11 -5.40
N PRO A 184 10.19 -27.57 -5.16
CA PRO A 184 10.66 -28.87 -5.62
C PRO A 184 9.80 -30.05 -5.18
N GLU A 185 9.28 -29.99 -3.95
CA GLU A 185 8.41 -31.01 -3.34
C GLU A 185 7.05 -31.17 -4.03
N LEU A 186 6.60 -30.16 -4.78
CA LEU A 186 5.35 -30.19 -5.54
C LEU A 186 5.59 -30.34 -7.06
N ASN A 187 6.85 -30.36 -7.49
CA ASN A 187 7.26 -30.30 -8.90
C ASN A 187 6.50 -29.21 -9.67
N GLY A 188 6.43 -28.00 -9.09
CA GLY A 188 5.58 -26.93 -9.59
C GLY A 188 6.08 -25.55 -9.22
N PHE A 189 5.49 -24.55 -9.88
CA PHE A 189 5.74 -23.13 -9.61
C PHE A 189 4.53 -22.52 -8.91
N TYR A 190 4.80 -21.70 -7.92
CA TYR A 190 3.79 -20.90 -7.25
C TYR A 190 4.00 -19.44 -7.59
N SER A 191 2.93 -18.77 -8.01
CA SER A 191 2.90 -17.33 -8.15
C SER A 191 1.72 -16.79 -7.37
N SER A 192 1.95 -15.74 -6.59
CA SER A 192 0.86 -14.94 -6.06
C SER A 192 1.00 -13.53 -6.61
N ASN A 193 -0.12 -12.93 -7.01
CA ASN A 193 -0.16 -11.54 -7.45
C ASN A 193 -1.34 -10.87 -6.76
N THR A 194 -1.06 -9.82 -6.00
CA THR A 194 -2.07 -8.92 -5.44
C THR A 194 -1.84 -7.54 -6.04
N SER A 195 -2.11 -7.37 -7.34
CA SER A 195 -1.91 -6.07 -8.01
C SER A 195 -3.11 -5.15 -7.84
N LEU A 196 -2.84 -3.87 -7.59
CA LEU A 196 -3.84 -2.79 -7.60
C LEU A 196 -4.33 -2.57 -9.03
N LYS A 197 -5.42 -3.24 -9.42
CA LYS A 197 -6.14 -2.93 -10.67
C LYS A 197 -7.44 -2.15 -10.48
N ASN A 198 -7.84 -1.83 -9.24
CA ASN A 198 -9.20 -1.41 -8.96
C ASN A 198 -9.26 -0.16 -8.08
N LEU A 199 -9.22 1.03 -8.66
CA LEU A 199 -9.62 2.26 -7.97
C LEU A 199 -10.27 3.21 -8.98
N ARG A 200 -11.53 3.59 -8.71
CA ARG A 200 -12.20 4.74 -9.33
C ARG A 200 -12.90 5.54 -8.24
N HIS A 201 -12.88 6.86 -8.37
CA HIS A 201 -13.22 7.82 -7.31
C HIS A 201 -14.64 8.35 -7.47
N VAL A 202 -15.33 8.55 -6.36
CA VAL A 202 -16.52 9.40 -6.23
C VAL A 202 -16.27 10.30 -5.03
N PHE A 203 -16.52 11.60 -5.20
CA PHE A 203 -16.30 12.67 -4.22
C PHE A 203 -17.23 12.56 -3.02
#